data_AF-A0A445GWY9-F1
#
_entry.id   AF-A0A445GWY9-F1
#
_cell.length_a   1.000
_cell.length_b   1.000
_cell.length_c   1.000
_cell.angle_alpha   90.00
_cell.angle_beta   90.00
_cell.angle_gamma   90.00
#
_symmetry.space_group_name_H-M   'P 1'
#
loop_
_entity.id
_entity.type
_entity.pdbx_description
1 polymer ?
#
loop_
_entity_poly.entity_id
_entity_poly.type
_entity_poly.pdbx_seq_one_letter_code
_entity_poly.pdbx_strand_id
1 'polypeptide(L)'
;MQVVLTCFKSMTWIISNKNSSSSSKIAVINMKLQDYGKGPLGETEVQFRVTRVTLEPMLRSMTYISQQLNAPVNRVAIINLRVCKLGS
;
A
#
# COMPACT_ATOMS: atom_id res chain seq x y z
N MET A 1 8.06 -26.96 -6.79
CA MET A 1 7.06 -26.01 -6.25
C MET A 1 7.53 -24.60 -6.62
N GLN A 2 6.85 -23.90 -7.53
CA GLN A 2 7.30 -22.57 -7.97
C GLN A 2 6.79 -21.51 -6.99
N VAL A 3 7.69 -20.99 -6.16
CA VAL A 3 7.38 -19.86 -5.27
C VAL A 3 7.34 -18.60 -6.15
N VAL A 4 6.13 -18.12 -6.45
CA VAL A 4 5.96 -16.83 -7.13
C VAL A 4 6.31 -15.73 -6.12
N LEU A 5 7.53 -15.20 -6.22
CA LEU A 5 7.99 -14.09 -5.40
C LEU A 5 7.51 -12.79 -6.05
N THR A 6 6.31 -12.34 -5.68
CA THR A 6 5.86 -10.99 -6.06
C THR A 6 6.54 -10.01 -5.11
N CYS A 7 7.47 -9.22 -5.61
CA CYS A 7 8.24 -8.28 -4.82
C CYS A 7 7.77 -6.84 -5.03
N PHE A 8 7.91 -6.03 -4.00
CA PHE A 8 7.68 -4.59 -4.08
C PHE A 8 8.81 -3.93 -4.86
N LYS A 9 8.47 -3.18 -5.91
CA LYS A 9 9.45 -2.49 -6.77
C LYS A 9 9.54 -1.01 -6.45
N SER A 10 8.40 -0.32 -6.42
CA SER A 10 8.34 1.11 -6.09
C SER A 10 6.94 1.54 -5.68
N MET A 11 6.85 2.71 -5.06
CA MET A 11 5.61 3.37 -4.69
C MET A 11 5.70 4.86 -4.97
N THR A 12 4.66 5.41 -5.55
CA THR A 12 4.50 6.86 -5.72
C THR A 12 3.21 7.31 -5.06
N TRP A 13 3.17 8.57 -4.64
CA TRP A 13 2.01 9.14 -3.99
C TRP A 13 1.80 10.58 -4.43
N ILE A 14 0.53 10.96 -4.64
CA ILE A 14 0.13 12.30 -5.09
C ILE A 14 -1.06 12.74 -4.25
N ILE A 15 -1.01 13.95 -3.69
CA ILE A 15 -2.17 14.56 -3.01
C ILE A 15 -3.01 15.28 -4.06
N SER A 16 -4.19 14.74 -4.33
CA SER A 16 -5.20 15.36 -5.20
C SER A 16 -6.13 16.23 -4.35
N ASN A 17 -6.21 17.52 -4.68
CA ASN A 17 -7.15 18.45 -4.07
C ASN A 17 -8.35 18.62 -5.01
N LYS A 18 -9.46 17.93 -4.73
CA LYS A 18 -10.74 18.21 -5.42
C LYS A 18 -11.50 19.28 -4.64
N ASN A 19 -11.31 20.54 -5.05
CA ASN A 19 -12.00 21.75 -4.57
C ASN A 19 -11.71 22.14 -3.10
N SER A 20 -11.72 23.45 -2.85
CA SER A 20 -11.15 24.24 -1.74
C SER A 20 -11.36 23.82 -0.26
N SER A 21 -12.09 22.73 0.03
CA SER A 21 -12.28 22.23 1.40
C SER A 21 -11.16 21.27 1.83
N SER A 22 -10.60 21.45 3.03
CA SER A 22 -9.57 20.57 3.59
C SER A 22 -10.02 19.10 3.78
N SER A 23 -11.33 18.84 3.74
CA SER A 23 -11.95 17.51 3.86
C SER A 23 -11.97 16.69 2.57
N SER A 24 -11.72 17.30 1.40
CA SER A 24 -11.80 16.63 0.08
C SER A 24 -10.43 16.23 -0.47
N LYS A 25 -9.35 16.40 0.30
CA LYS A 25 -8.00 15.98 -0.09
C LYS A 25 -7.90 14.45 -0.11
N ILE A 26 -7.54 13.90 -1.25
CA ILE A 26 -7.39 12.46 -1.48
C ILE A 26 -5.93 12.21 -1.88
N ALA A 27 -5.23 11.38 -1.14
CA ALA A 27 -3.94 10.87 -1.58
C ALA A 27 -4.18 9.66 -2.50
N VAL A 28 -3.59 9.72 -3.68
CA VAL A 28 -3.54 8.61 -4.64
C VAL A 28 -2.18 7.95 -4.47
N ILE A 29 -2.19 6.65 -4.16
CA ILE A 29 -1.02 5.83 -3.96
C ILE A 29 -0.96 4.85 -5.11
N ASN A 30 0.16 4.82 -5.84
CA ASN A 30 0.42 3.80 -6.85
C ASN A 30 1.55 2.91 -6.33
N MET A 31 1.31 1.60 -6.35
CA MET A 31 2.27 0.58 -5.94
C MET A 31 2.60 -0.29 -7.14
N LYS A 32 3.88 -0.43 -7.43
CA LYS A 32 4.39 -1.34 -8.46
C LYS A 32 4.93 -2.60 -7.83
N LEU A 33 4.38 -3.72 -8.27
CA LEU A 33 4.77 -5.06 -7.88
C LEU A 33 5.44 -5.74 -9.08
N GLN A 34 6.46 -6.54 -8.81
CA GLN A 34 7.20 -7.27 -9.83
C GLN A 34 7.12 -8.76 -9.51
N ASP A 35 6.58 -9.53 -10.46
CA ASP A 35 6.76 -10.98 -10.44
C ASP A 35 8.20 -11.28 -10.88
N TYR A 36 9.03 -11.73 -9.94
CA TYR A 36 10.44 -12.02 -10.20
C TYR A 36 10.62 -13.15 -11.23
N GLY A 37 9.64 -14.04 -11.37
CA GLY A 37 9.69 -15.15 -12.32
C GLY A 37 9.40 -14.79 -13.78
N LYS A 38 8.89 -13.58 -14.04
CA LYS A 38 8.42 -13.15 -15.38
C LYS A 38 9.24 -12.03 -16.00
N GLY A 39 10.36 -11.63 -15.39
CA GLY A 39 11.20 -10.53 -15.89
C GLY A 39 10.40 -9.23 -16.05
N PRO A 40 10.78 -8.32 -16.97
CA PRO A 40 10.12 -7.00 -17.12
C PRO A 40 8.60 -7.06 -17.39
N LEU A 41 8.11 -8.18 -17.94
CA LEU A 41 6.69 -8.39 -18.26
C LEU A 41 5.84 -8.74 -17.04
N GLY A 42 6.47 -9.03 -15.89
CA GLY A 42 5.81 -9.33 -14.63
C GLY A 42 5.41 -8.11 -13.80
N GLU A 43 5.55 -6.89 -14.33
CA GLU A 43 5.19 -5.68 -13.58
C GLU A 43 3.66 -5.51 -13.52
N THR A 44 3.14 -5.32 -12.31
CA THR A 44 1.73 -5.01 -12.06
C THR A 44 1.66 -3.73 -11.23
N GLU A 45 0.77 -2.81 -11.63
CA GLU A 45 0.52 -1.57 -10.89
C GLU A 45 -0.84 -1.63 -10.21
N VAL A 46 -0.86 -1.30 -8.92
CA VAL A 46 -2.09 -1.21 -8.12
C VAL A 46 -2.23 0.20 -7.59
N GLN A 47 -3.39 0.82 -7.84
CA GLN A 47 -3.71 2.16 -7.36
C GLN A 47 -4.72 2.12 -6.21
N PHE A 48 -4.43 2.86 -5.15
CA PHE A 48 -5.28 3.05 -4.00
C PHE A 48 -5.60 4.53 -3.83
N ARG A 49 -6.83 4.84 -3.45
CA ARG A 49 -7.25 6.20 -3.11
C ARG A 49 -7.54 6.23 -1.62
N VAL A 50 -6.78 7.03 -0.89
CA VAL A 50 -6.94 7.19 0.56
C VAL A 50 -7.31 8.63 0.87
N THR A 51 -8.30 8.79 1.74
CA THR A 51 -8.68 10.08 2.29
C THR A 51 -7.82 10.39 3.52
N ARG A 52 -7.89 11.63 4.03
CA ARG A 52 -7.22 12.01 5.27
C ARG A 52 -7.58 11.08 6.45
N VAL A 53 -8.84 10.68 6.57
CA VAL A 53 -9.30 9.81 7.67
C VAL A 53 -8.75 8.38 7.57
N THR A 54 -8.44 7.91 6.36
CA THR A 54 -7.85 6.57 6.14
C THR A 54 -6.33 6.57 6.07
N LEU A 55 -5.71 7.71 5.74
CA LEU A 55 -4.26 7.83 5.59
C LEU A 55 -3.52 7.65 6.93
N GLU A 56 -4.01 8.28 7.99
CA GLU A 56 -3.35 8.21 9.31
C GLU A 56 -3.37 6.78 9.89
N PRO A 57 -4.49 6.03 9.90
CA PRO A 57 -4.51 4.61 10.26
C PRO A 57 -3.60 3.74 9.39
N MET A 58 -3.51 4.03 8.08
CA MET A 58 -2.63 3.30 7.17
C MET A 58 -1.15 3.47 7.55
N LEU A 59 -0.71 4.69 7.83
CA LEU A 59 0.68 4.97 8.23
C LEU A 59 1.02 4.28 9.57
N ARG A 60 0.11 4.33 10.56
CA ARG A 60 0.28 3.60 11.81
C ARG A 60 0.46 2.09 11.60
N SER A 61 -0.31 1.52 10.67
CA SER A 61 -0.19 0.09 10.33
C SER A 61 1.18 -0.24 9.73
N MET A 62 1.72 0.63 8.87
CA MET A 62 3.07 0.46 8.29
C MET A 62 4.18 0.53 9.35
N THR A 63 4.08 1.46 10.31
CA THR A 63 5.01 1.53 11.44
C THR A 63 4.94 0.25 12.29
N TYR A 64 3.73 -0.23 12.57
CA TYR A 64 3.53 -1.46 13.34
C TYR A 64 4.10 -2.70 12.63
N ILE A 65 3.95 -2.79 11.30
CA ILE A 65 4.56 -3.86 10.49
C ILE A 65 6.09 -3.79 10.59
N SER A 66 6.69 -2.61 10.44
CA SER A 66 8.14 -2.44 10.57
C SER A 66 8.64 -2.89 11.95
N GLN A 67 7.91 -2.55 13.02
CA GLN A 67 8.24 -3.02 14.37
C GLN A 67 8.14 -4.55 14.50
N GLN A 68 7.10 -5.17 13.93
CA GLN A 68 6.97 -6.63 13.94
C GLN A 68 8.08 -7.33 13.16
N LEU A 69 8.48 -6.81 12.00
CA LEU A 69 9.55 -7.39 11.19
C LEU A 69 10.94 -7.19 11.81
N ASN A 70 11.13 -6.14 12.60
CA ASN A 70 12.35 -5.92 13.37
C ASN A 70 12.40 -6.77 14.66
N ALA A 71 11.29 -7.39 15.07
CA ALA A 71 11.29 -8.29 16.21
C ALA A 71 12.04 -9.60 15.85
N PRO A 72 12.96 -10.10 16.71
CA PRO A 72 13.83 -11.24 16.38
C PRO A 72 13.11 -12.53 15.94
N VAL A 73 11.83 -12.66 16.26
CA VAL A 73 11.02 -13.88 16.09
C VAL A 73 10.13 -13.83 14.84
N ASN A 74 9.80 -12.65 14.30
CA ASN A 74 8.84 -12.50 13.21
C ASN A 74 9.53 -12.19 11.88
N ARG A 75 9.85 -13.25 11.12
CA ARG A 75 10.39 -13.12 9.74
C ARG A 75 9.30 -12.91 8.69
N VAL A 76 8.03 -13.03 9.07
CA VAL A 76 6.88 -12.94 8.17
C VAL A 76 5.83 -12.05 8.81
N ALA A 77 5.37 -11.04 8.08
CA ALA A 77 4.20 -10.23 8.44
C ALA A 77 3.08 -10.50 7.45
N ILE A 78 1.86 -10.78 7.94
CA ILE A 78 0.67 -10.97 7.11
C ILE A 78 -0.07 -9.64 7.04
N ILE A 79 -0.28 -9.13 5.82
CA ILE A 79 -1.01 -7.88 5.58
C ILE A 79 -2.41 -8.20 5.06
N ASN A 80 -3.42 -8.00 5.91
CA ASN A 80 -4.82 -8.07 5.49
C ASN A 80 -5.32 -6.66 5.18
N LEU A 81 -5.33 -6.29 3.90
CA LEU A 81 -5.87 -5.01 3.44
C LEU A 81 -7.40 -5.09 3.38
N ARG A 82 -8.09 -4.43 4.31
CA ARG A 82 -9.54 -4.19 4.21
C ARG A 82 -9.78 -2.81 3.63
N VAL A 83 -10.39 -2.77 2.45
CA VAL A 83 -10.85 -1.52 1.84
C VAL A 83 -12.15 -1.12 2.51
N CYS A 84 -12.09 -0.17 3.44
CA CYS A 84 -13.29 0.46 3.98
C CYS A 84 -13.85 1.41 2.91
N LYS A 85 -14.95 1.01 2.25
CA LYS A 85 -15.76 1.99 1.51
C LYS A 85 -16.44 2.87 2.55
N LEU A 86 -16.06 4.15 2.62
CA LEU A 86 -16.94 5.14 3.26
C LEU A 86 -18.25 5.13 2.46
N GLY A 87 -19.36 4.97 3.17
CA GLY A 87 -20.69 4.69 2.63
C GLY A 87 -21.11 5.59 1.46
N SER A 88 -21.91 4.98 0.59
CA SER A 88 -22.71 5.62 -0.47
C SER A 88 -23.66 6.67 0.09
#